data_AF-A0A9R1K9Q9-F1
#
_entry.id   AF-A0A9R1K9Q9-F1
#
_cell.length_a   1.000
_cell.length_b   1.000
_cell.length_c   1.000
_cell.angle_alpha   90.00
_cell.angle_beta   90.00
_cell.angle_gamma   90.00
#
_symmetry.space_group_name_H-M   'P 1'
#
loop_
_entity.id
_entity.type
_entity.pdbx_description
1 polymer ?
#
loop_
_entity_poly.entity_id
_entity_poly.type
_entity_poly.pdbx_seq_one_letter_code
_entity_poly.pdbx_strand_id
1 'polypeptide(L)'
;MEMVDAVDGYKFADESTSDVRVCFRRTGGRGEQPERFPCHSSVLSNRSKYFADLLGQQSDARSGGSNNCIEVQCPRAEYDHYVKLLKFMYLSRDSIEDAITSVKSALGVLRAATSLKSEFVAETCIGYLESASWEEKEEEEILQFAQTLAPEAAAPLLARLQAPSANAVKTVFISAVRFAASMETSAAPLFDDIKTAAQEQIDFMLHDGDDPAIVMMDEDVRSVLREGLTKLLSTLRTGLDLLASEFDKLPEQAEQRIVRSLVDIDWITTVLTKTELMNEFVSGWLEISDHVVSVVQNDKYSSGLWAVKTKLIEVTGKALDAVGYGSVILPSTSRAHLVKTWLPYIRTTKRFLDAKAKDEAFPQMDAGLCQNIESAIVSLILALPSGDQSDILSDWMQKADQFRYPDLTEAFEMWCYRSKTAIRRLNGAVDKGSNPISL
;
A
#
# COMPACT_ATOMS: atom_id res chain seq x y z
N MET A 1 8.05 20.21 38.96
CA MET A 1 7.20 19.01 38.97
C MET A 1 7.75 18.14 40.08
N GLU A 2 7.11 18.18 41.24
CA GLU A 2 7.61 17.51 42.45
C GLU A 2 7.66 15.99 42.21
N MET A 3 8.83 15.38 42.43
CA MET A 3 8.95 13.94 42.53
C MET A 3 8.14 13.50 43.74
N VAL A 4 7.00 12.86 43.53
CA VAL A 4 6.33 12.14 44.61
C VAL A 4 7.10 10.85 44.80
N ASP A 5 8.15 10.94 45.62
CA ASP A 5 8.92 9.80 46.11
C ASP A 5 7.98 8.72 46.66
N ALA A 6 8.46 7.48 46.69
CA ALA A 6 7.76 6.36 47.30
C ALA A 6 7.19 6.77 48.67
N VAL A 7 6.02 6.24 49.07
CA VAL A 7 5.48 6.62 50.38
C VAL A 7 6.38 6.04 51.46
N ASP A 8 7.28 6.86 51.98
CA ASP A 8 8.34 6.46 52.91
C ASP A 8 7.77 5.64 54.07
N GLY A 9 8.23 4.39 54.18
CA GLY A 9 7.94 3.50 55.31
C GLY A 9 6.67 2.63 55.21
N TYR A 10 5.79 2.83 54.23
CA TYR A 10 4.57 1.99 54.11
C TYR A 10 4.67 0.92 53.03
N LYS A 11 4.31 -0.32 53.38
CA LYS A 11 4.24 -1.44 52.44
C LYS A 11 2.79 -1.91 52.25
N PHE A 12 2.45 -2.26 51.01
CA PHE A 12 1.15 -2.83 50.70
C PHE A 12 0.94 -4.16 51.47
N ALA A 13 -0.26 -4.34 52.02
CA ALA A 13 -0.65 -5.51 52.81
C ALA A 13 0.17 -5.76 54.10
N ASP A 14 0.74 -4.70 54.69
CA ASP A 14 1.37 -4.78 56.02
C ASP A 14 0.31 -4.80 57.13
N GLU A 15 0.06 -5.95 57.74
CA GLU A 15 -0.92 -6.09 58.83
C GLU A 15 -0.55 -5.34 60.11
N SER A 16 0.72 -4.99 60.31
CA SER A 16 1.20 -4.42 61.57
C SER A 16 0.94 -2.92 61.67
N THR A 17 0.94 -2.21 60.53
CA THR A 17 0.82 -0.74 60.46
C THR A 17 -0.46 -0.25 59.79
N SER A 18 -1.24 -1.15 59.16
CA SER A 18 -2.47 -0.79 58.45
C SER A 18 -3.61 -0.39 59.41
N ASP A 19 -4.30 0.71 59.08
CA ASP A 19 -5.41 1.28 59.86
C ASP A 19 -6.79 1.11 59.20
N VAL A 20 -6.81 0.64 57.94
CA VAL A 20 -8.03 0.39 57.15
C VAL A 20 -7.88 -0.91 56.34
N ARG A 21 -9.01 -1.57 56.05
CA ARG A 21 -9.05 -2.70 55.11
C ARG A 21 -9.91 -2.37 53.90
N VAL A 22 -9.39 -2.58 52.70
CA VAL A 22 -10.14 -2.41 51.44
C VAL A 22 -10.61 -3.77 50.94
N CYS A 23 -11.89 -3.85 50.57
CA CYS A 23 -12.52 -5.06 50.07
C CYS A 23 -13.19 -4.77 48.73
N PHE A 24 -12.83 -5.51 47.69
CA PHE A 24 -13.46 -5.40 46.38
C PHE A 24 -14.63 -6.38 46.27
N ARG A 25 -15.85 -5.85 46.20
CA ARG A 25 -17.06 -6.66 46.00
C ARG A 25 -17.32 -6.82 44.50
N ARG A 26 -17.17 -8.06 44.01
CA ARG A 26 -17.47 -8.46 42.63
C ARG A 26 -18.97 -8.34 42.37
N THR A 27 -19.37 -7.55 41.38
CA THR A 27 -20.77 -7.48 40.94
C THR A 27 -21.25 -8.84 40.41
N GLY A 28 -22.37 -9.35 40.92
CA GLY A 28 -23.00 -10.60 40.48
C GLY A 28 -22.52 -11.90 41.14
N GLY A 29 -21.52 -11.86 42.03
CA GLY A 29 -21.08 -13.04 42.79
C GLY A 29 -21.95 -13.29 44.02
N ARG A 30 -22.81 -14.31 43.99
CA ARG A 30 -23.47 -14.80 45.23
C ARG A 30 -22.51 -15.74 45.96
N GLY A 31 -21.97 -15.31 47.11
CA GLY A 31 -21.44 -16.21 48.13
C GLY A 31 -19.91 -16.33 48.30
N GLU A 32 -19.09 -15.65 47.51
CA GLU A 32 -17.64 -15.57 47.77
C GLU A 32 -17.36 -14.44 48.78
N GLN A 33 -16.63 -14.74 49.86
CA GLN A 33 -16.18 -13.67 50.78
C GLN A 33 -15.14 -12.80 50.06
N PRO A 34 -15.32 -11.47 50.01
CA PRO A 34 -14.36 -10.59 49.38
C PRO A 34 -13.05 -10.59 50.19
N GLU A 35 -11.93 -10.73 49.47
CA GLU A 35 -10.59 -10.61 50.05
C GLU A 35 -10.41 -9.22 50.64
N ARG A 36 -9.80 -9.17 51.84
CA ARG A 36 -9.61 -7.93 52.59
C ARG A 36 -8.14 -7.55 52.57
N PHE A 37 -7.81 -6.45 51.91
CA PHE A 37 -6.43 -5.97 51.81
C PHE A 37 -6.14 -4.97 52.94
N PRO A 38 -5.15 -5.24 53.82
CA PRO A 38 -4.67 -4.25 54.79
C PRO A 38 -4.04 -3.06 54.04
N CYS A 39 -4.49 -1.85 54.37
CA CYS A 39 -4.05 -0.62 53.74
C CYS A 39 -3.90 0.53 54.77
N HIS A 40 -3.26 1.61 54.33
CA HIS A 40 -3.04 2.83 55.08
C HIS A 40 -3.94 3.95 54.54
N SER A 41 -4.79 4.51 55.39
CA SER A 41 -5.74 5.57 55.02
C SER A 41 -5.05 6.81 54.46
N SER A 42 -3.86 7.14 54.96
CA SER A 42 -2.99 8.23 54.48
C SER A 42 -2.53 8.02 53.04
N VAL A 43 -2.10 6.80 52.68
CA VAL A 43 -1.70 6.44 51.31
C VAL A 43 -2.90 6.51 50.36
N LEU A 44 -4.02 5.90 50.75
CA LEU A 44 -5.22 5.84 49.91
C LEU A 44 -5.80 7.23 49.65
N SER A 45 -5.91 8.08 50.69
CA SER A 45 -6.43 9.44 50.54
C SER A 45 -5.52 10.35 49.72
N ASN A 46 -4.20 10.21 49.85
CA ASN A 46 -3.25 10.98 49.04
C ASN A 46 -3.26 10.54 47.56
N ARG A 47 -3.43 9.25 47.29
CA ARG A 47 -3.31 8.68 45.93
C ARG A 47 -4.65 8.56 45.18
N SER A 48 -5.78 8.83 45.83
CA SER A 48 -7.11 8.69 45.23
C SER A 48 -8.12 9.63 45.89
N LYS A 49 -8.72 10.51 45.07
CA LYS A 49 -9.79 11.41 45.52
C LYS A 49 -11.03 10.63 45.99
N TYR A 50 -11.34 9.50 45.35
CA TYR A 50 -12.43 8.62 45.78
C TYR A 50 -12.25 8.13 47.22
N PHE A 51 -11.06 7.63 47.56
CA PHE A 51 -10.78 7.17 48.93
C PHE A 51 -10.71 8.34 49.91
N ALA A 52 -10.17 9.50 49.52
CA ALA A 52 -10.18 10.70 50.35
C ALA A 52 -11.61 11.12 50.75
N ASP A 53 -12.52 11.20 49.77
CA ASP A 53 -13.92 11.56 49.99
C ASP A 53 -14.63 10.54 50.90
N LEU A 54 -14.42 9.24 50.65
CA LEU A 54 -15.05 8.16 51.40
C LEU A 54 -14.58 8.08 52.86
N LEU A 55 -13.27 8.25 53.09
CA LEU A 55 -12.68 8.28 54.42
C LEU A 55 -13.11 9.53 55.21
N GLY A 56 -13.24 10.68 54.54
CA GLY A 56 -13.78 11.91 55.12
C GLY A 56 -15.20 11.72 55.64
N GLN A 57 -16.10 11.19 54.81
CA GLN A 57 -17.51 10.92 55.19
C GLN A 57 -17.64 9.91 56.34
N GLN A 58 -16.77 8.89 56.39
CA GLN A 58 -16.76 7.91 57.48
C GLN A 58 -16.26 8.49 58.81
N SER A 59 -15.45 9.56 58.79
CA SER A 59 -14.97 10.22 60.00
C SER A 59 -16.05 11.06 60.68
N ASP A 60 -16.96 11.65 59.90
CA ASP A 60 -18.10 12.44 60.38
C ASP A 60 -19.22 11.57 61.00
N ALA A 61 -19.30 10.28 60.62
CA ALA A 61 -20.32 9.34 61.07
C ALA A 61 -19.94 8.52 62.33
N ARG A 62 -18.77 8.78 62.95
CA ARG A 62 -18.25 7.95 64.06
C ARG A 62 -18.94 8.23 65.39
N SER A 63 -20.07 7.56 65.60
CA SER A 63 -20.54 7.13 66.92
C SER A 63 -20.97 5.65 66.83
N GLY A 64 -19.99 4.75 66.92
CA GLY A 64 -20.20 3.33 67.22
C GLY A 64 -20.02 2.36 66.05
N GLY A 65 -18.94 1.56 66.08
CA GLY A 65 -18.83 0.32 65.29
C GLY A 65 -17.45 0.03 64.71
N SER A 66 -16.75 -0.96 65.26
CA SER A 66 -15.34 -1.29 65.07
C SER A 66 -15.00 -2.08 63.79
N ASN A 67 -15.33 -1.59 62.59
CA ASN A 67 -14.78 -2.18 61.37
C ASN A 67 -14.45 -1.07 60.35
N ASN A 68 -13.20 -0.60 60.36
CA ASN A 68 -12.61 0.26 59.32
C ASN A 68 -12.45 -0.54 58.01
N CYS A 69 -13.56 -0.95 57.41
CA CYS A 69 -13.62 -1.76 56.20
C CYS A 69 -14.28 -0.94 55.10
N ILE A 70 -13.52 -0.64 54.04
CA ILE A 70 -14.00 0.05 52.85
C ILE A 70 -14.41 -1.01 51.83
N GLU A 71 -15.68 -0.96 51.41
CA GLU A 71 -16.18 -1.82 50.33
C GLU A 71 -16.26 -1.03 49.02
N VAL A 72 -15.52 -1.49 48.01
CA VAL A 72 -15.53 -0.92 46.67
C VAL A 72 -16.19 -1.92 45.73
N GLN A 73 -17.21 -1.49 44.98
CA GLN A 73 -17.82 -2.33 43.95
C GLN A 73 -16.95 -2.31 42.71
N CYS A 74 -16.63 -3.48 42.16
CA CYS A 74 -15.89 -3.58 40.89
C CYS A 74 -16.48 -4.69 40.01
N PRO A 75 -16.42 -4.55 38.67
CA PRO A 75 -16.74 -5.62 37.74
C PRO A 75 -15.90 -6.87 37.99
N ARG A 76 -16.50 -8.06 37.90
CA ARG A 76 -15.78 -9.33 38.13
C ARG A 76 -14.58 -9.49 37.21
N ALA A 77 -14.72 -9.10 35.94
CA ALA A 77 -13.66 -9.20 34.93
C ALA A 77 -12.49 -8.24 35.18
N GLU A 78 -12.66 -7.24 36.03
CA GLU A 78 -11.66 -6.20 36.30
C GLU A 78 -11.04 -6.31 37.70
N TYR A 79 -11.47 -7.27 38.52
CA TYR A 79 -11.04 -7.44 39.91
C TYR A 79 -9.50 -7.38 40.06
N ASP A 80 -8.77 -8.10 39.21
CA ASP A 80 -7.31 -8.16 39.28
C ASP A 80 -6.66 -6.79 39.01
N HIS A 81 -7.28 -5.96 38.15
CA HIS A 81 -6.80 -4.61 37.86
C HIS A 81 -7.04 -3.65 39.04
N TYR A 82 -8.15 -3.80 39.76
CA TYR A 82 -8.43 -3.03 40.98
C TYR A 82 -7.45 -3.41 42.11
N VAL A 83 -7.10 -4.69 42.24
CA VAL A 83 -6.06 -5.13 43.20
C VAL A 83 -4.69 -4.62 42.79
N LYS A 84 -4.33 -4.66 41.50
CA LYS A 84 -3.08 -4.08 40.98
C LYS A 84 -3.01 -2.57 41.24
N LEU A 85 -4.10 -1.84 41.02
CA LEU A 85 -4.19 -0.42 41.34
C LEU A 85 -3.89 -0.14 42.82
N LEU A 86 -4.46 -0.91 43.76
CA LEU A 86 -4.14 -0.73 45.18
C LEU A 86 -2.65 -0.94 45.46
N LYS A 87 -2.02 -1.94 44.84
CA LYS A 87 -0.58 -2.14 44.97
C LYS A 87 0.20 -0.94 44.44
N PHE A 88 -0.20 -0.41 43.27
CA PHE A 88 0.46 0.72 42.62
C PHE A 88 0.39 2.02 43.43
N MET A 89 -0.64 2.22 44.25
CA MET A 89 -0.68 3.38 45.16
C MET A 89 0.50 3.44 46.16
N TYR A 90 1.17 2.30 46.41
CA TYR A 90 2.35 2.21 47.30
C TYR A 90 3.68 2.27 46.55
N LEU A 91 3.67 2.31 45.22
CA LEU A 91 4.87 2.26 44.40
C LEU A 91 5.26 3.65 43.90
N SER A 92 6.55 3.83 43.60
CA SER A 92 7.03 4.95 42.79
C SER A 92 6.61 4.76 41.34
N ARG A 93 6.71 5.83 40.53
CA ARG A 93 6.40 5.79 39.09
C ARG A 93 7.20 4.70 38.38
N ASP A 94 8.51 4.67 38.56
CA ASP A 94 9.42 3.69 37.94
C ASP A 94 9.01 2.25 38.28
N SER A 95 8.66 1.98 39.55
CA SER A 95 8.21 0.65 39.98
C SER A 95 6.85 0.25 39.41
N ILE A 96 5.97 1.22 39.11
CA ILE A 96 4.71 0.96 38.40
C ILE A 96 5.00 0.61 36.94
N GLU A 97 5.85 1.38 36.27
CA GLU A 97 6.24 1.16 34.88
C GLU A 97 6.88 -0.22 34.70
N ASP A 98 7.78 -0.62 35.60
CA ASP A 98 8.38 -1.96 35.63
C ASP A 98 7.35 -3.09 35.88
N ALA A 99 6.30 -2.80 36.65
CA ALA A 99 5.28 -3.79 36.99
C ALA A 99 4.19 -3.95 35.91
N ILE A 100 4.08 -3.01 34.97
CA ILE A 100 3.14 -3.10 33.85
C ILE A 100 3.78 -3.95 32.73
N THR A 101 3.22 -5.14 32.53
CA THR A 101 3.78 -6.14 31.60
C THR A 101 3.09 -6.18 30.24
N SER A 102 1.96 -5.49 30.06
CA SER A 102 1.20 -5.49 28.79
C SER A 102 0.22 -4.33 28.68
N VAL A 103 -0.14 -3.97 27.44
CA VAL A 103 -1.17 -2.97 27.10
C VAL A 103 -2.51 -3.31 27.76
N LYS A 104 -2.95 -4.57 27.68
CA LYS A 104 -4.16 -5.05 28.39
C LYS A 104 -4.11 -4.77 29.90
N SER A 105 -2.97 -5.03 30.55
CA SER A 105 -2.82 -4.77 31.99
C SER A 105 -2.84 -3.28 32.28
N ALA A 106 -2.17 -2.46 31.46
CA ALA A 106 -2.13 -1.00 31.60
C ALA A 106 -3.53 -0.39 31.43
N LEU A 107 -4.25 -0.79 30.38
CA LEU A 107 -5.61 -0.31 30.10
C LEU A 107 -6.60 -0.73 31.19
N GLY A 108 -6.51 -1.96 31.68
CA GLY A 108 -7.34 -2.44 32.79
C GLY A 108 -7.08 -1.67 34.09
N VAL A 109 -5.82 -1.40 34.42
CA VAL A 109 -5.47 -0.57 35.59
C VAL A 109 -5.89 0.87 35.40
N LEU A 110 -5.77 1.44 34.19
CA LEU A 110 -6.23 2.79 33.87
C LEU A 110 -7.75 2.95 34.05
N ARG A 111 -8.55 1.95 33.63
CA ARG A 111 -10.00 1.90 33.87
C ARG A 111 -10.33 1.94 35.36
N ALA A 112 -9.63 1.13 36.15
CA ALA A 112 -9.78 1.11 37.61
C ALA A 112 -9.33 2.44 38.23
N ALA A 113 -8.21 3.01 37.78
CA ALA A 113 -7.64 4.25 38.28
C ALA A 113 -8.58 5.43 38.02
N THR A 114 -9.19 5.47 36.83
CA THR A 114 -10.22 6.46 36.47
C THR A 114 -11.46 6.32 37.35
N SER A 115 -11.94 5.08 37.56
CA SER A 115 -13.10 4.79 38.40
C SER A 115 -12.88 5.21 39.87
N LEU A 116 -11.67 5.00 40.40
CA LEU A 116 -11.27 5.39 41.75
C LEU A 116 -10.61 6.78 41.81
N LYS A 117 -10.66 7.58 40.73
CA LYS A 117 -10.09 8.94 40.67
C LYS A 117 -8.64 9.02 41.21
N SER A 118 -7.79 8.09 40.77
CA SER A 118 -6.37 8.04 41.09
C SER A 118 -5.57 8.63 39.92
N GLU A 119 -5.32 9.94 39.96
CA GLU A 119 -4.66 10.69 38.89
C GLU A 119 -3.21 10.21 38.67
N PHE A 120 -2.45 10.01 39.74
CA PHE A 120 -1.05 9.57 39.64
C PHE A 120 -0.87 8.23 38.91
N VAL A 121 -1.69 7.22 39.25
CA VAL A 121 -1.62 5.91 38.61
C VAL A 121 -2.18 5.98 37.19
N ALA A 122 -3.26 6.75 36.97
CA ALA A 122 -3.81 6.96 35.64
C ALA A 122 -2.80 7.60 34.68
N GLU A 123 -2.12 8.67 35.09
CA GLU A 123 -1.06 9.33 34.31
C GLU A 123 0.10 8.37 34.00
N THR A 124 0.49 7.52 34.95
CA THR A 124 1.55 6.52 34.75
C THR A 124 1.12 5.47 33.73
N CYS A 125 -0.12 4.98 33.80
CA CYS A 125 -0.66 4.05 32.81
C CYS A 125 -0.81 4.70 31.42
N ILE A 126 -1.20 5.98 31.33
CA ILE A 126 -1.27 6.72 30.07
C ILE A 126 0.13 6.84 29.44
N GLY A 127 1.15 7.23 30.22
CA GLY A 127 2.53 7.33 29.72
C GLY A 127 3.09 5.99 29.20
N TYR A 128 2.77 4.88 29.89
CA TYR A 128 3.08 3.54 29.39
C TYR A 128 2.37 3.24 28.07
N LEU A 129 1.05 3.46 28.01
CA LEU A 129 0.24 3.18 26.82
C LEU A 129 0.69 4.03 25.63
N GLU A 130 1.00 5.31 25.84
CA GLU A 130 1.55 6.22 24.84
C GLU A 130 2.86 5.67 24.23
N SER A 131 3.70 5.04 25.05
CA SER A 131 5.01 4.53 24.65
C SER A 131 5.01 3.10 24.09
N ALA A 132 3.96 2.32 24.35
CA ALA A 132 3.88 0.91 23.96
C ALA A 132 3.39 0.70 22.51
N SER A 133 3.85 -0.36 21.84
CA SER A 133 3.25 -0.82 20.57
C SER A 133 1.87 -1.45 20.82
N TRP A 134 0.90 -1.23 19.93
CA TRP A 134 -0.47 -1.76 20.05
C TRP A 134 -0.77 -2.72 18.91
N GLU A 135 -1.53 -3.77 19.20
CA GLU A 135 -2.22 -4.57 18.19
C GLU A 135 -3.53 -3.90 17.76
N GLU A 136 -4.07 -4.25 16.58
CA GLU A 136 -5.33 -3.68 16.04
C GLU A 136 -6.50 -3.76 17.05
N LYS A 137 -6.63 -4.89 17.75
CA LYS A 137 -7.66 -5.05 18.78
C LYS A 137 -7.41 -4.16 20.01
N GLU A 138 -6.15 -4.01 20.39
CA GLU A 138 -5.78 -3.16 21.52
C GLU A 138 -6.03 -1.68 21.19
N GLU A 139 -5.74 -1.27 19.95
CA GLU A 139 -6.02 0.06 19.44
C GLU A 139 -7.51 0.41 19.55
N GLU A 140 -8.41 -0.47 19.11
CA GLU A 140 -9.85 -0.26 19.21
C GLU A 140 -10.31 -0.16 20.68
N GLU A 141 -9.78 -1.01 21.56
CA GLU A 141 -10.09 -0.98 22.99
C GLU A 141 -9.58 0.30 23.69
N ILE A 142 -8.41 0.82 23.26
CA ILE A 142 -7.84 2.07 23.74
C ILE A 142 -8.67 3.24 23.23
N LEU A 143 -9.02 3.27 21.94
CA LEU A 143 -9.84 4.32 21.33
C LEU A 143 -11.19 4.44 22.03
N GLN A 144 -11.89 3.32 22.20
CA GLN A 144 -13.18 3.27 22.87
C GLN A 144 -13.09 3.83 24.30
N PHE A 145 -12.03 3.48 25.03
CA PHE A 145 -11.86 3.95 26.41
C PHE A 145 -11.39 5.40 26.49
N ALA A 146 -10.50 5.85 25.59
CA ALA A 146 -9.99 7.21 25.56
C ALA A 146 -11.10 8.26 25.39
N GLN A 147 -12.18 7.92 24.69
CA GLN A 147 -13.39 8.77 24.57
C GLN A 147 -14.11 9.03 25.91
N THR A 148 -13.86 8.22 26.93
CA THR A 148 -14.45 8.37 28.27
C THR A 148 -13.57 9.17 29.24
N LEU A 149 -12.31 9.43 28.87
CA LEU A 149 -11.36 10.19 29.67
C LEU A 149 -11.59 11.70 29.50
N ALA A 150 -11.05 12.49 30.45
CA ALA A 150 -10.96 13.94 30.28
C ALA A 150 -10.07 14.28 29.06
N PRO A 151 -10.35 15.35 28.29
CA PRO A 151 -9.62 15.68 27.08
C PRO A 151 -8.10 15.76 27.27
N GLU A 152 -7.63 16.30 28.40
CA GLU A 152 -6.22 16.44 28.72
C GLU A 152 -5.53 15.10 28.95
N ALA A 153 -6.24 14.15 29.58
CA ALA A 153 -5.73 12.80 29.82
C ALA A 153 -5.82 11.90 28.57
N ALA A 154 -6.81 12.14 27.70
CA ALA A 154 -6.99 11.39 26.47
C ALA A 154 -6.01 11.83 25.36
N ALA A 155 -5.57 13.09 25.37
CA ALA A 155 -4.80 13.69 24.27
C ALA A 155 -3.56 12.88 23.83
N PRO A 156 -2.70 12.35 24.72
CA PRO A 156 -1.52 11.59 24.30
C PRO A 156 -1.87 10.29 23.57
N LEU A 157 -2.94 9.60 23.99
CA LEU A 157 -3.41 8.37 23.36
C LEU A 157 -4.07 8.65 22.01
N LEU A 158 -4.94 9.67 21.97
CA LEU A 158 -5.65 10.04 20.74
C LEU A 158 -4.72 10.62 19.68
N ALA A 159 -3.62 11.26 20.05
CA ALA A 159 -2.63 11.80 19.10
C ALA A 159 -2.09 10.75 18.13
N ARG A 160 -1.99 9.48 18.56
CA ARG A 160 -1.55 8.35 17.71
C ARG A 160 -2.60 7.90 16.69
N LEU A 161 -3.86 8.20 16.96
CA LEU A 161 -5.03 7.77 16.17
C LEU A 161 -5.61 8.90 15.32
N GLN A 162 -4.96 10.06 15.32
CA GLN A 162 -5.38 11.16 14.48
C GLN A 162 -5.14 10.81 13.02
N ALA A 163 -6.16 11.04 12.20
CA ALA A 163 -6.01 10.98 10.76
C ALA A 163 -4.87 11.92 10.34
N PRO A 164 -3.88 11.43 9.57
CA PRO A 164 -2.77 12.25 9.13
C PRO A 164 -3.30 13.40 8.24
N SER A 165 -2.63 14.54 8.30
CA SER A 165 -2.93 15.64 7.37
C SER A 165 -2.68 15.22 5.92
N ALA A 166 -3.43 15.77 4.97
CA ALA A 166 -3.22 15.50 3.53
C ALA A 166 -1.77 15.74 3.08
N ASN A 167 -1.09 16.75 3.65
CA ASN A 167 0.31 17.02 3.34
C ASN A 167 1.27 15.95 3.87
N ALA A 168 0.99 15.37 5.04
CA ALA A 168 1.77 14.26 5.58
C ALA A 168 1.62 13.01 4.70
N VAL A 169 0.39 12.68 4.32
CA VAL A 169 0.10 11.57 3.38
C VAL A 169 0.82 11.78 2.06
N LYS A 170 0.71 12.98 1.46
CA LYS A 170 1.44 13.36 0.24
C LYS A 170 2.95 13.20 0.37
N THR A 171 3.53 13.65 1.48
CA THR A 171 4.99 13.58 1.70
C THR A 171 5.48 12.14 1.78
N VAL A 172 4.73 11.27 2.48
CA VAL A 172 5.03 9.83 2.56
C VAL A 172 4.89 9.19 1.19
N PHE A 173 3.81 9.49 0.45
CA PHE A 173 3.59 8.96 -0.90
C PHE A 173 4.72 9.36 -1.87
N ILE A 174 5.10 10.64 -1.91
CA ILE A 174 6.21 11.12 -2.75
C ILE A 174 7.52 10.40 -2.39
N SER A 175 7.80 10.21 -1.10
CA SER A 175 9.01 9.52 -0.64
C SER A 175 9.01 8.05 -1.06
N ALA A 176 7.86 7.37 -0.93
CA ALA A 176 7.68 6.00 -1.37
C ALA A 176 7.87 5.86 -2.89
N VAL A 177 7.31 6.78 -3.70
CA VAL A 177 7.48 6.76 -5.16
C VAL A 177 8.94 6.95 -5.55
N ARG A 178 9.64 7.93 -4.96
CA ARG A 178 11.07 8.16 -5.23
C ARG A 178 11.92 6.94 -4.91
N PHE A 179 11.61 6.27 -3.82
CA PHE A 179 12.29 5.04 -3.42
C PHE A 179 11.97 3.88 -4.36
N ALA A 180 10.69 3.65 -4.64
CA ALA A 180 10.21 2.58 -5.52
C ALA A 180 10.74 2.71 -6.96
N ALA A 181 10.78 3.93 -7.50
CA ALA A 181 11.36 4.23 -8.80
C ALA A 181 12.91 4.33 -8.79
N SER A 182 13.55 4.06 -7.66
CA SER A 182 15.02 4.06 -7.49
C SER A 182 15.67 5.38 -7.92
N MET A 183 15.02 6.51 -7.56
CA MET A 183 15.46 7.85 -7.96
C MET A 183 16.66 8.35 -7.14
N GLU A 184 16.77 7.95 -5.87
CA GLU A 184 17.77 8.46 -4.92
C GLU A 184 18.87 7.43 -4.57
N THR A 185 18.56 6.14 -4.63
CA THR A 185 19.45 5.06 -4.20
C THR A 185 20.16 4.39 -5.37
N SER A 186 21.48 4.26 -5.28
CA SER A 186 22.25 3.28 -6.05
C SER A 186 21.80 1.89 -5.60
N ALA A 187 21.12 1.15 -6.49
CA ALA A 187 20.56 -0.19 -6.31
C ALA A 187 21.51 -1.17 -5.59
N ALA A 188 21.50 -1.17 -4.26
CA ALA A 188 22.14 -2.20 -3.45
C ALA A 188 21.07 -3.24 -3.10
N PRO A 189 21.37 -4.55 -3.17
CA PRO A 189 20.40 -5.62 -2.91
C PRO A 189 19.75 -5.57 -1.52
N LEU A 190 20.37 -4.85 -0.57
CA LEU A 190 19.89 -4.65 0.79
C LEU A 190 18.54 -3.91 0.87
N PHE A 191 18.13 -3.24 -0.20
CA PHE A 191 16.93 -2.39 -0.22
C PHE A 191 15.77 -2.99 -1.03
N ASP A 192 15.90 -4.19 -1.59
CA ASP A 192 14.87 -4.81 -2.44
C ASP A 192 13.57 -5.09 -1.67
N ASP A 193 13.67 -5.53 -0.41
CA ASP A 193 12.50 -5.77 0.45
C ASP A 193 11.73 -4.47 0.75
N ILE A 194 12.47 -3.39 1.04
CA ILE A 194 11.87 -2.08 1.33
C ILE A 194 11.24 -1.50 0.06
N LYS A 195 11.84 -1.77 -1.11
CA LYS A 195 11.32 -1.31 -2.39
C LYS A 195 10.01 -2.00 -2.71
N THR A 196 9.96 -3.32 -2.51
CA THR A 196 8.76 -4.12 -2.69
C THR A 196 7.66 -3.64 -1.73
N ALA A 197 7.98 -3.43 -0.46
CA ALA A 197 7.03 -2.87 0.50
C ALA A 197 6.54 -1.47 0.09
N ALA A 198 7.40 -0.58 -0.41
CA ALA A 198 7.00 0.72 -0.90
C ALA A 198 6.03 0.63 -2.10
N GLN A 199 6.27 -0.29 -3.04
CA GLN A 199 5.38 -0.56 -4.16
C GLN A 199 4.00 -1.06 -3.70
N GLU A 200 3.98 -2.03 -2.78
CA GLU A 200 2.76 -2.59 -2.20
C GLU A 200 1.95 -1.53 -1.42
N GLN A 201 2.62 -0.68 -0.63
CA GLN A 201 1.96 0.38 0.12
C GLN A 201 1.41 1.47 -0.79
N ILE A 202 2.11 1.80 -1.88
CA ILE A 202 1.55 2.68 -2.92
C ILE A 202 0.29 2.04 -3.49
N ASP A 203 0.33 0.77 -3.89
CA ASP A 203 -0.85 0.11 -4.46
C ASP A 203 -2.03 0.04 -3.49
N PHE A 204 -1.75 -0.15 -2.19
CA PHE A 204 -2.73 -0.11 -1.11
C PHE A 204 -3.36 1.28 -0.96
N MET A 205 -2.53 2.34 -0.92
CA MET A 205 -3.01 3.74 -0.87
C MET A 205 -3.84 4.13 -2.10
N LEU A 206 -3.67 3.40 -3.21
CA LEU A 206 -4.40 3.62 -4.45
C LEU A 206 -5.52 2.59 -4.68
N HIS A 207 -5.96 1.86 -3.65
CA HIS A 207 -7.05 0.90 -3.79
C HIS A 207 -8.42 1.60 -3.81
N ASP A 208 -9.39 1.05 -4.53
CA ASP A 208 -10.71 1.65 -4.69
C ASP A 208 -11.50 1.63 -3.37
N GLY A 209 -11.73 2.80 -2.76
CA GLY A 209 -12.57 2.93 -1.57
C GLY A 209 -12.20 4.08 -0.62
N ASP A 210 -10.93 4.48 -0.59
CA ASP A 210 -10.41 5.46 0.36
C ASP A 210 -10.06 6.76 -0.35
N ASP A 211 -10.79 7.86 -0.11
CA ASP A 211 -10.71 9.19 -0.74
C ASP A 211 -9.29 9.59 -1.24
N PRO A 212 -8.84 9.08 -2.42
CA PRO A 212 -7.46 9.22 -2.87
C PRO A 212 -7.33 10.43 -3.79
N ALA A 213 -8.47 11.03 -4.17
CA ALA A 213 -8.59 12.01 -5.21
C ALA A 213 -7.82 13.30 -4.90
N ILE A 214 -7.70 13.67 -3.61
CA ILE A 214 -7.02 14.91 -3.20
C ILE A 214 -5.51 14.81 -3.41
N VAL A 215 -4.89 13.66 -3.14
CA VAL A 215 -3.44 13.46 -3.30
C VAL A 215 -3.09 13.15 -4.77
N MET A 216 -3.99 12.51 -5.51
CA MET A 216 -3.73 12.00 -6.86
C MET A 216 -3.78 13.05 -7.97
N MET A 217 -4.50 14.15 -7.73
CA MET A 217 -4.56 15.31 -8.63
C MET A 217 -3.53 16.38 -8.28
N ASP A 218 -2.73 16.16 -7.23
CA ASP A 218 -1.69 17.08 -6.82
C ASP A 218 -0.53 17.07 -7.83
N GLU A 219 -0.16 18.24 -8.33
CA GLU A 219 0.87 18.34 -9.37
C GLU A 219 2.28 17.96 -8.88
N ASP A 220 2.59 18.08 -7.58
CA ASP A 220 3.89 17.61 -7.09
C ASP A 220 3.96 16.08 -7.14
N VAL A 221 2.87 15.39 -6.79
CA VAL A 221 2.76 13.94 -6.90
C VAL A 221 2.89 13.51 -8.37
N ARG A 222 2.15 14.17 -9.26
CA ARG A 222 2.20 13.88 -10.71
C ARG A 222 3.58 14.17 -11.29
N SER A 223 4.25 15.23 -10.85
CA SER A 223 5.64 15.55 -11.25
C SER A 223 6.60 14.43 -10.84
N VAL A 224 6.51 13.97 -9.60
CA VAL A 224 7.38 12.89 -9.10
C VAL A 224 7.13 11.57 -9.84
N LEU A 225 5.87 11.26 -10.21
CA LEU A 225 5.56 10.10 -11.03
C LEU A 225 6.15 10.19 -12.45
N ARG A 226 6.08 11.37 -13.08
CA ARG A 226 6.71 11.63 -14.39
C ARG A 226 8.23 11.49 -14.33
N GLU A 227 8.85 12.05 -13.30
CA GLU A 227 10.30 11.91 -13.06
C GLU A 227 10.69 10.45 -12.82
N GLY A 228 9.93 9.73 -12.00
CA GLY A 228 10.12 8.30 -11.73
C GLY A 228 10.02 7.46 -13.01
N LEU A 229 8.99 7.68 -13.82
CA LEU A 229 8.83 7.02 -15.12
C LEU A 229 10.03 7.30 -16.03
N THR A 230 10.43 8.57 -16.16
CA THR A 230 11.58 8.98 -16.99
C THR A 230 12.86 8.28 -16.51
N LYS A 231 13.07 8.21 -15.19
CA LYS A 231 14.20 7.51 -14.59
C LYS A 231 14.17 6.02 -14.92
N LEU A 232 13.02 5.34 -14.80
CA LEU A 232 12.89 3.92 -15.10
C LEU A 232 13.14 3.61 -16.59
N LEU A 233 12.58 4.42 -17.50
CA LEU A 233 12.83 4.27 -18.94
C LEU A 233 14.31 4.51 -19.30
N SER A 234 14.94 5.52 -18.69
CA SER A 234 16.38 5.77 -18.87
C SER A 234 17.26 4.64 -18.32
N THR A 235 16.82 4.00 -17.24
CA THR A 235 17.51 2.86 -16.62
C THR A 235 17.42 1.62 -17.51
N LEU A 236 16.25 1.35 -18.10
CA LEU A 236 16.08 0.30 -19.11
C LEU A 236 17.01 0.52 -20.30
N ARG A 237 17.02 1.75 -20.85
CA ARG A 237 17.87 2.10 -21.99
C ARG A 237 19.34 1.89 -21.68
N THR A 238 19.82 2.42 -20.56
CA THR A 238 21.20 2.22 -20.11
C THR A 238 21.52 0.74 -19.92
N GLY A 239 20.56 -0.02 -19.38
CA GLY A 239 20.68 -1.46 -19.20
C GLY A 239 20.81 -2.23 -20.51
N LEU A 240 20.14 -1.78 -21.57
CA LEU A 240 20.23 -2.33 -22.93
C LEU A 240 21.53 -1.92 -23.63
N ASP A 241 22.00 -0.69 -23.47
CA ASP A 241 23.28 -0.23 -24.02
C ASP A 241 24.46 -1.06 -23.47
N LEU A 242 24.40 -1.43 -22.19
CA LEU A 242 25.43 -2.24 -21.53
C LEU A 242 25.31 -3.75 -21.83
N LEU A 243 24.13 -4.22 -22.26
CA LEU A 243 23.81 -5.64 -22.46
C LEU A 243 24.85 -6.34 -23.34
N ALA A 244 25.25 -5.73 -24.45
CA ALA A 244 26.20 -6.34 -25.38
C ALA A 244 27.53 -6.69 -24.72
N SER A 245 28.01 -5.83 -23.81
CA SER A 245 29.29 -5.99 -23.12
C SER A 245 29.23 -6.93 -21.91
N GLU A 246 28.06 -7.00 -21.25
CA GLU A 246 27.84 -7.80 -20.05
C GLU A 246 27.41 -9.22 -20.39
N PHE A 247 26.64 -9.42 -21.47
CA PHE A 247 26.09 -10.71 -21.86
C PHE A 247 27.18 -11.76 -22.14
N ASP A 248 28.32 -11.35 -22.69
CA ASP A 248 29.45 -12.28 -22.94
C ASP A 248 30.12 -12.75 -21.65
N LYS A 249 29.98 -12.00 -20.56
CA LYS A 249 30.64 -12.28 -19.28
C LYS A 249 29.70 -12.97 -18.30
N LEU A 250 28.51 -12.41 -18.12
CA LEU A 250 27.53 -12.78 -17.09
C LEU A 250 26.10 -12.66 -17.68
N PRO A 251 25.70 -13.58 -18.59
CA PRO A 251 24.45 -13.49 -19.34
C PRO A 251 23.21 -13.47 -18.44
N GLU A 252 23.17 -14.32 -17.40
CA GLU A 252 22.04 -14.39 -16.45
C GLU A 252 21.87 -13.09 -15.67
N GLN A 253 22.98 -12.47 -15.23
CA GLN A 253 22.92 -11.21 -14.49
C GLN A 253 22.50 -10.05 -15.38
N ALA A 254 23.00 -10.01 -16.63
CA ALA A 254 22.62 -9.01 -17.62
C ALA A 254 21.11 -9.12 -17.96
N GLU A 255 20.61 -10.34 -18.18
CA GLU A 255 19.19 -10.60 -18.39
C GLU A 255 18.35 -10.18 -17.16
N GLN A 256 18.75 -10.60 -15.97
CA GLN A 256 18.03 -10.30 -14.73
C GLN A 256 17.94 -8.79 -14.46
N ARG A 257 18.99 -8.01 -14.75
CA ARG A 257 18.93 -6.53 -14.62
C ARG A 257 17.86 -5.93 -15.51
N ILE A 258 17.78 -6.36 -16.77
CA ILE A 258 16.78 -5.86 -17.71
C ILE A 258 15.38 -6.28 -17.27
N VAL A 259 15.20 -7.54 -16.85
CA VAL A 259 13.92 -8.03 -16.32
C VAL A 259 13.47 -7.19 -15.12
N ARG A 260 14.34 -6.92 -14.15
CA ARG A 260 14.02 -6.05 -13.00
C ARG A 260 13.56 -4.66 -13.46
N SER A 261 14.29 -4.04 -14.39
CA SER A 261 13.91 -2.74 -14.94
C SER A 261 12.53 -2.78 -15.62
N LEU A 262 12.20 -3.86 -16.31
CA LEU A 262 10.89 -4.03 -16.95
C LEU A 262 9.78 -4.30 -15.92
N VAL A 263 10.07 -5.03 -14.84
CA VAL A 263 9.15 -5.22 -13.72
C VAL A 263 8.84 -3.89 -13.03
N ASP A 264 9.85 -3.02 -12.85
CA ASP A 264 9.63 -1.68 -12.28
C ASP A 264 8.78 -0.79 -13.18
N ILE A 265 9.01 -0.85 -14.51
CA ILE A 265 8.17 -0.14 -15.49
C ILE A 265 6.75 -0.71 -15.49
N ASP A 266 6.62 -2.03 -15.42
CA ASP A 266 5.34 -2.71 -15.35
C ASP A 266 4.55 -2.30 -14.10
N TRP A 267 5.20 -2.21 -12.94
CA TRP A 267 4.61 -1.67 -11.73
C TRP A 267 4.19 -0.20 -11.90
N ILE A 268 5.09 0.70 -12.36
CA ILE A 268 4.70 2.12 -12.42
C ILE A 268 3.52 2.34 -13.37
N THR A 269 3.34 1.52 -14.42
CA THR A 269 2.16 1.62 -15.30
C THR A 269 0.84 1.32 -14.58
N THR A 270 0.81 0.49 -13.52
CA THR A 270 -0.42 0.27 -12.73
C THR A 270 -0.77 1.54 -11.96
N VAL A 271 0.24 2.20 -11.39
CA VAL A 271 0.11 3.50 -10.72
C VAL A 271 -0.32 4.60 -11.71
N LEU A 272 0.27 4.64 -12.91
CA LEU A 272 -0.06 5.62 -13.95
C LEU A 272 -1.48 5.45 -14.50
N THR A 273 -2.00 4.21 -14.50
CA THR A 273 -3.41 3.93 -14.85
C THR A 273 -4.35 4.57 -13.84
N LYS A 274 -4.07 4.42 -12.54
CA LYS A 274 -4.89 4.98 -11.46
C LYS A 274 -4.76 6.51 -11.30
N THR A 275 -3.69 7.10 -11.82
CA THR A 275 -3.40 8.56 -11.76
C THR A 275 -3.71 9.29 -13.07
N GLU A 276 -4.29 8.62 -14.06
CA GLU A 276 -4.59 9.20 -15.39
C GLU A 276 -3.35 9.81 -16.07
N LEU A 277 -2.20 9.12 -15.96
CA LEU A 277 -0.91 9.53 -16.55
C LEU A 277 -0.38 8.51 -17.59
N MET A 278 -1.24 7.62 -18.10
CA MET A 278 -0.86 6.63 -19.10
C MET A 278 -0.34 7.24 -20.40
N ASN A 279 -0.71 8.48 -20.73
CA ASN A 279 -0.18 9.22 -21.87
C ASN A 279 1.34 9.43 -21.77
N GLU A 280 1.87 9.66 -20.57
CA GLU A 280 3.30 9.86 -20.31
C GLU A 280 4.06 8.56 -20.56
N PHE A 281 3.54 7.43 -20.06
CA PHE A 281 4.12 6.11 -20.30
C PHE A 281 4.15 5.77 -21.78
N VAL A 282 3.01 5.91 -22.48
CA VAL A 282 2.93 5.58 -23.90
C VAL A 282 3.89 6.44 -24.72
N SER A 283 3.99 7.74 -24.42
CA SER A 283 4.90 8.66 -25.12
C SER A 283 6.36 8.28 -24.89
N GLY A 284 6.78 8.08 -23.63
CA GLY A 284 8.14 7.67 -23.31
C GLY A 284 8.50 6.28 -23.82
N TRP A 285 7.54 5.34 -23.82
CA TRP A 285 7.72 4.00 -24.38
C TRP A 285 7.96 4.06 -25.88
N LEU A 286 7.19 4.88 -26.61
CA LEU A 286 7.38 5.11 -28.04
C LEU A 286 8.75 5.67 -28.37
N GLU A 287 9.23 6.64 -27.59
CA GLU A 287 10.55 7.26 -27.79
C GLU A 287 11.70 6.26 -27.73
N ILE A 288 11.61 5.24 -26.86
CA ILE A 288 12.67 4.22 -26.72
C ILE A 288 12.41 2.95 -27.55
N SER A 289 11.22 2.77 -28.12
CA SER A 289 10.78 1.51 -28.75
C SER A 289 11.72 1.01 -29.84
N ASP A 290 12.12 1.88 -30.77
CA ASP A 290 12.99 1.48 -31.88
C ASP A 290 14.37 0.99 -31.39
N HIS A 291 14.92 1.67 -30.38
CA HIS A 291 16.16 1.26 -29.76
C HIS A 291 16.01 -0.09 -29.04
N VAL A 292 14.96 -0.24 -28.21
CA VAL A 292 14.68 -1.49 -27.48
C VAL A 292 14.57 -2.68 -28.43
N VAL A 293 13.74 -2.56 -29.47
CA VAL A 293 13.54 -3.64 -30.45
C VAL A 293 14.84 -3.94 -31.20
N SER A 294 15.59 -2.91 -31.62
CA SER A 294 16.87 -3.10 -32.34
C SER A 294 17.92 -3.86 -31.52
N VAL A 295 18.00 -3.61 -30.20
CA VAL A 295 18.95 -4.28 -29.32
C VAL A 295 18.53 -5.74 -29.08
N VAL A 296 17.27 -5.97 -28.74
CA VAL A 296 16.78 -7.29 -28.31
C VAL A 296 16.62 -8.26 -29.49
N GLN A 297 16.42 -7.74 -30.70
CA GLN A 297 16.38 -8.55 -31.94
C GLN A 297 17.76 -8.84 -32.53
N ASN A 298 18.85 -8.38 -31.91
CA ASN A 298 20.18 -8.72 -32.38
C ASN A 298 20.38 -10.26 -32.42
N ASP A 299 20.97 -10.77 -33.50
CA ASP A 299 21.20 -12.21 -33.71
C ASP A 299 21.94 -12.88 -32.54
N LYS A 300 22.77 -12.12 -31.82
CA LYS A 300 23.47 -12.55 -30.58
C LYS A 300 22.51 -13.10 -29.53
N TYR A 301 21.29 -12.59 -29.46
CA TYR A 301 20.28 -12.96 -28.46
C TYR A 301 19.16 -13.83 -29.03
N SER A 302 19.28 -14.30 -30.27
CA SER A 302 18.25 -15.11 -30.95
C SER A 302 17.83 -16.35 -30.16
N SER A 303 18.78 -17.01 -29.47
CA SER A 303 18.54 -18.21 -28.66
C SER A 303 18.33 -17.97 -27.15
N GLY A 304 18.39 -16.72 -26.66
CA GLY A 304 18.30 -16.36 -25.24
C GLY A 304 17.37 -15.18 -24.95
N LEU A 305 17.54 -14.56 -23.78
CA LEU A 305 16.75 -13.41 -23.30
C LEU A 305 15.25 -13.66 -23.25
N TRP A 306 14.82 -14.90 -22.97
CA TRP A 306 13.41 -15.26 -23.05
C TRP A 306 12.57 -14.56 -21.98
N ALA A 307 13.12 -14.37 -20.78
CA ALA A 307 12.41 -13.62 -19.74
C ALA A 307 12.25 -12.15 -20.12
N VAL A 308 13.30 -11.54 -20.68
CA VAL A 308 13.24 -10.17 -21.22
C VAL A 308 12.24 -10.07 -22.37
N LYS A 309 12.27 -11.03 -23.30
CA LYS A 309 11.39 -11.02 -24.47
C LYS A 309 9.91 -11.11 -24.09
N THR A 310 9.57 -12.03 -23.20
CA THR A 310 8.19 -12.16 -22.70
C THR A 310 7.78 -10.91 -21.93
N LYS A 311 8.62 -10.41 -21.03
CA LYS A 311 8.29 -9.22 -20.22
C LYS A 311 8.14 -7.95 -21.07
N LEU A 312 8.91 -7.81 -22.15
CA LEU A 312 8.76 -6.70 -23.10
C LEU A 312 7.39 -6.73 -23.79
N ILE A 313 6.88 -7.92 -24.12
CA ILE A 313 5.55 -8.07 -24.70
C ILE A 313 4.47 -7.68 -23.70
N GLU A 314 4.60 -8.06 -22.42
CA GLU A 314 3.66 -7.63 -21.36
C GLU A 314 3.61 -6.11 -21.23
N VAL A 315 4.77 -5.45 -21.09
CA VAL A 315 4.86 -3.99 -20.96
C VAL A 315 4.34 -3.29 -22.21
N THR A 316 4.70 -3.79 -23.40
CA THR A 316 4.20 -3.25 -24.67
C THR A 316 2.69 -3.45 -24.82
N GLY A 317 2.16 -4.57 -24.34
CA GLY A 317 0.73 -4.88 -24.34
C GLY A 317 -0.07 -3.79 -23.64
N LYS A 318 0.42 -3.29 -22.49
CA LYS A 318 -0.21 -2.15 -21.79
C LYS A 318 -0.24 -0.87 -22.63
N ALA A 319 0.81 -0.58 -23.40
CA ALA A 319 0.80 0.56 -24.32
C ALA A 319 -0.17 0.35 -25.48
N LEU A 320 -0.22 -0.85 -26.05
CA LEU A 320 -1.15 -1.22 -27.12
C LEU A 320 -2.60 -1.12 -26.65
N ASP A 321 -2.93 -1.67 -25.48
CA ASP A 321 -4.26 -1.60 -24.87
C ASP A 321 -4.66 -0.14 -24.64
N ALA A 322 -3.76 0.65 -24.04
CA ALA A 322 -4.05 2.04 -23.71
C ALA A 322 -4.43 2.85 -24.95
N VAL A 323 -3.71 2.67 -26.06
CA VAL A 323 -3.98 3.39 -27.32
C VAL A 323 -5.11 2.74 -28.11
N GLY A 324 -5.18 1.40 -28.15
CA GLY A 324 -6.15 0.64 -28.94
C GLY A 324 -7.58 0.75 -28.45
N TYR A 325 -7.78 0.87 -27.13
CA TYR A 325 -9.09 1.12 -26.53
C TYR A 325 -9.37 2.62 -26.30
N GLY A 326 -8.45 3.50 -26.72
CA GLY A 326 -8.67 4.95 -26.73
C GLY A 326 -8.53 5.65 -25.38
N SER A 327 -7.94 5.01 -24.36
CA SER A 327 -7.58 5.69 -23.10
C SER A 327 -6.44 6.71 -23.28
N VAL A 328 -5.58 6.49 -24.28
CA VAL A 328 -4.52 7.42 -24.69
C VAL A 328 -4.72 7.76 -26.17
N ILE A 329 -4.83 9.05 -26.47
CA ILE A 329 -5.02 9.54 -27.83
C ILE A 329 -3.67 9.94 -28.41
N LEU A 330 -3.31 9.33 -29.54
CA LEU A 330 -2.09 9.61 -30.27
C LEU A 330 -2.36 10.03 -31.74
N PRO A 331 -1.49 10.86 -32.33
CA PRO A 331 -1.49 11.11 -33.77
C PRO A 331 -1.42 9.82 -34.58
N SER A 332 -2.00 9.81 -35.78
CA SER A 332 -2.00 8.62 -36.66
C SER A 332 -0.59 8.10 -36.95
N THR A 333 0.39 8.99 -37.12
CA THR A 333 1.80 8.63 -37.36
C THR A 333 2.40 7.86 -36.19
N SER A 334 2.17 8.32 -34.96
CA SER A 334 2.63 7.64 -33.74
C SER A 334 1.94 6.29 -33.52
N ARG A 335 0.63 6.20 -33.82
CA ARG A 335 -0.11 4.92 -33.77
C ARG A 335 0.41 3.92 -34.81
N ALA A 336 0.66 4.39 -36.04
CA ALA A 336 1.23 3.56 -37.10
C ALA A 336 2.65 3.10 -36.74
N HIS A 337 3.49 3.98 -36.19
CA HIS A 337 4.82 3.65 -35.69
C HIS A 337 4.77 2.58 -34.60
N LEU A 338 3.90 2.73 -33.59
CA LEU A 338 3.72 1.73 -32.52
C LEU A 338 3.48 0.33 -33.09
N VAL A 339 2.51 0.20 -34.01
CA VAL A 339 2.15 -1.10 -34.60
C VAL A 339 3.27 -1.61 -35.51
N LYS A 340 3.83 -0.76 -36.38
CA LYS A 340 4.89 -1.15 -37.33
C LYS A 340 6.18 -1.58 -36.62
N THR A 341 6.50 -1.01 -35.46
CA THR A 341 7.68 -1.38 -34.65
C THR A 341 7.46 -2.68 -33.86
N TRP A 342 6.33 -2.82 -33.15
CA TRP A 342 6.13 -3.93 -32.22
C TRP A 342 5.49 -5.18 -32.82
N LEU A 343 4.67 -5.06 -33.86
CA LEU A 343 3.99 -6.21 -34.48
C LEU A 343 4.98 -7.28 -35.01
N PRO A 344 6.07 -6.94 -35.73
CA PRO A 344 7.06 -7.93 -36.16
C PRO A 344 7.76 -8.61 -34.99
N TYR A 345 8.03 -7.87 -33.91
CA TYR A 345 8.66 -8.38 -32.70
C TYR A 345 7.77 -9.40 -31.98
N ILE A 346 6.50 -9.06 -31.78
CA ILE A 346 5.50 -9.91 -31.11
C ILE A 346 5.30 -11.21 -31.90
N ARG A 347 5.13 -11.13 -33.23
CA ARG A 347 4.99 -12.29 -34.13
C ARG A 347 6.16 -13.26 -34.00
N THR A 348 7.37 -12.73 -34.12
CA THR A 348 8.62 -13.50 -34.06
C THR A 348 8.77 -14.19 -32.71
N THR A 349 8.57 -13.43 -31.63
CA THR A 349 8.72 -13.96 -30.26
C THR A 349 7.68 -15.01 -29.96
N LYS A 350 6.38 -14.75 -30.23
CA LYS A 350 5.30 -15.73 -30.00
C LYS A 350 5.57 -17.05 -30.70
N ARG A 351 6.00 -17.01 -31.97
CA ARG A 351 6.35 -18.21 -32.74
C ARG A 351 7.44 -19.03 -32.04
N PHE A 352 8.47 -18.38 -31.50
CA PHE A 352 9.55 -19.08 -30.80
C PHE A 352 9.09 -19.67 -29.45
N LEU A 353 8.27 -18.93 -28.69
CA LEU A 353 7.69 -19.43 -27.44
C LEU A 353 6.79 -20.65 -27.71
N ASP A 354 5.95 -20.60 -28.75
CA ASP A 354 5.07 -21.72 -29.14
C ASP A 354 5.85 -22.96 -29.58
N ALA A 355 6.96 -22.77 -30.29
CA ALA A 355 7.83 -23.88 -30.69
C ALA A 355 8.43 -24.61 -29.47
N LYS A 356 8.57 -23.91 -28.34
CA LYS A 356 9.11 -24.44 -27.08
C LYS A 356 8.05 -24.73 -26.03
N ALA A 357 6.76 -24.61 -26.35
CA ALA A 357 5.64 -24.73 -25.41
C ALA A 357 5.49 -26.10 -24.72
N LYS A 358 6.23 -27.13 -25.18
CA LYS A 358 6.26 -28.46 -24.54
C LYS A 358 7.12 -28.52 -23.28
N ASP A 359 7.93 -27.49 -23.04
CA ASP A 359 8.72 -27.33 -21.82
C ASP A 359 7.93 -26.45 -20.85
N GLU A 360 7.34 -27.06 -19.81
CA GLU A 360 6.53 -26.34 -18.81
C GLU A 360 7.34 -25.30 -18.01
N ALA A 361 8.68 -25.43 -17.97
CA ALA A 361 9.55 -24.46 -17.31
C ALA A 361 9.90 -23.26 -18.21
N PHE A 362 9.52 -23.30 -19.49
CA PHE A 362 9.86 -22.24 -20.44
C PHE A 362 8.84 -21.10 -20.38
N PRO A 363 9.26 -19.81 -20.46
CA PRO A 363 8.33 -18.69 -20.44
C PRO A 363 7.27 -18.80 -21.54
N GLN A 364 6.01 -18.58 -21.19
CA GLN A 364 4.89 -18.57 -22.13
C GLN A 364 4.14 -17.24 -22.04
N MET A 365 3.51 -16.86 -23.14
CA MET A 365 2.54 -15.76 -23.13
C MET A 365 1.20 -16.31 -22.66
N ASP A 366 0.65 -15.71 -21.61
CA ASP A 366 -0.70 -16.02 -21.14
C ASP A 366 -1.74 -15.87 -22.26
N ALA A 367 -2.77 -16.73 -22.26
CA ALA A 367 -3.80 -16.73 -23.29
C ALA A 367 -4.64 -15.44 -23.25
N GLY A 368 -4.94 -14.92 -22.06
CA GLY A 368 -5.61 -13.64 -21.88
C GLY A 368 -4.77 -12.48 -22.40
N LEU A 369 -3.48 -12.45 -22.07
CA LEU A 369 -2.53 -11.47 -22.62
C LEU A 369 -2.51 -11.51 -24.17
N CYS A 370 -2.44 -12.70 -24.76
CA CYS A 370 -2.46 -12.85 -26.21
C CYS A 370 -3.71 -12.24 -26.83
N GLN A 371 -4.88 -12.54 -26.27
CA GLN A 371 -6.16 -12.04 -26.76
C GLN A 371 -6.27 -10.52 -26.63
N ASN A 372 -5.81 -9.95 -25.50
CA ASN A 372 -5.84 -8.51 -25.27
C ASN A 372 -4.99 -7.77 -26.31
N ILE A 373 -3.74 -8.22 -26.51
CA ILE A 373 -2.82 -7.64 -27.50
C ILE A 373 -3.39 -7.74 -28.92
N GLU A 374 -3.95 -8.89 -29.30
CA GLU A 374 -4.55 -9.08 -30.63
C GLU A 374 -5.71 -8.10 -30.85
N SER A 375 -6.63 -8.02 -29.89
CA SER A 375 -7.80 -7.15 -29.94
C SER A 375 -7.39 -5.67 -29.99
N ALA A 376 -6.38 -5.28 -29.21
CA ALA A 376 -5.83 -3.92 -29.22
C ALA A 376 -5.18 -3.59 -30.57
N ILE A 377 -4.40 -4.50 -31.15
CA ILE A 377 -3.78 -4.31 -32.47
C ILE A 377 -4.85 -4.21 -33.58
N VAL A 378 -5.88 -5.06 -33.56
CA VAL A 378 -7.00 -4.99 -34.51
C VAL A 378 -7.69 -3.63 -34.43
N SER A 379 -8.03 -3.18 -33.21
CA SER A 379 -8.63 -1.87 -32.99
C SER A 379 -7.73 -0.72 -33.49
N LEU A 380 -6.43 -0.77 -33.16
CA LEU A 380 -5.45 0.21 -33.61
C LEU A 380 -5.39 0.31 -35.13
N ILE A 381 -5.23 -0.83 -35.82
CA ILE A 381 -5.15 -0.89 -37.28
C ILE A 381 -6.42 -0.28 -37.89
N LEU A 382 -7.61 -0.67 -37.41
CA LEU A 382 -8.87 -0.16 -37.93
C LEU A 382 -9.06 1.36 -37.77
N ALA A 383 -8.32 1.98 -36.85
CA ALA A 383 -8.32 3.42 -36.61
C ALA A 383 -7.21 4.18 -37.36
N LEU A 384 -6.32 3.49 -38.10
CA LEU A 384 -5.26 4.12 -38.89
C LEU A 384 -5.77 4.68 -40.23
N PRO A 385 -5.01 5.55 -40.92
CA PRO A 385 -5.28 5.90 -42.30
C PRO A 385 -5.30 4.67 -43.22
N SER A 386 -6.11 4.71 -44.29
CA SER A 386 -6.30 3.55 -45.17
C SER A 386 -5.01 3.03 -45.81
N GLY A 387 -4.03 3.90 -46.09
CA GLY A 387 -2.73 3.50 -46.64
C GLY A 387 -1.91 2.67 -45.65
N ASP A 388 -1.80 3.14 -44.40
CA ASP A 388 -1.12 2.40 -43.33
C ASP A 388 -1.81 1.06 -43.05
N GLN A 389 -3.15 1.02 -43.07
CA GLN A 389 -3.91 -0.23 -42.94
C GLN A 389 -3.51 -1.22 -44.04
N SER A 390 -3.47 -0.78 -45.30
CA SER A 390 -3.13 -1.66 -46.42
C SER A 390 -1.70 -2.18 -46.33
N ASP A 391 -0.74 -1.36 -45.90
CA ASP A 391 0.66 -1.78 -45.76
C ASP A 391 0.78 -2.89 -44.71
N ILE A 392 0.18 -2.69 -43.53
CA ILE A 392 0.26 -3.62 -42.40
C ILE A 392 -0.44 -4.95 -42.73
N LEU A 393 -1.64 -4.87 -43.32
CA LEU A 393 -2.42 -6.06 -43.69
C LEU A 393 -1.76 -6.84 -44.84
N SER A 394 -1.14 -6.15 -45.81
CA SER A 394 -0.40 -6.80 -46.88
C SER A 394 0.82 -7.55 -46.34
N ASP A 395 1.60 -6.92 -45.46
CA ASP A 395 2.76 -7.57 -44.80
C ASP A 395 2.33 -8.79 -43.97
N TRP A 396 1.21 -8.68 -43.23
CA TRP A 396 0.64 -9.79 -42.46
C TRP A 396 0.31 -10.99 -43.36
N MET A 397 -0.43 -10.77 -44.45
CA MET A 397 -0.83 -11.85 -45.35
C MET A 397 0.36 -12.52 -46.04
N GLN A 398 1.39 -11.75 -46.42
CA GLN A 398 2.60 -12.30 -47.04
C GLN A 398 3.38 -13.23 -46.11
N LYS A 399 3.16 -13.13 -44.79
CA LYS A 399 3.84 -13.93 -43.77
C LYS A 399 2.90 -14.87 -43.01
N ALA A 400 1.66 -15.06 -43.49
CA ALA A 400 0.64 -15.86 -42.81
C ALA A 400 0.99 -17.37 -42.73
N ASP A 401 1.87 -17.85 -43.62
CA ASP A 401 2.44 -19.19 -43.57
C ASP A 401 3.43 -19.38 -42.41
N GLN A 402 4.05 -18.29 -41.97
CA GLN A 402 5.08 -18.26 -40.93
C GLN A 402 4.55 -17.87 -39.55
N PHE A 403 3.51 -17.05 -39.48
CA PHE A 403 2.96 -16.52 -38.23
C PHE A 403 1.44 -16.64 -38.22
N ARG A 404 0.90 -17.32 -37.19
CA ARG A 404 -0.54 -17.41 -36.95
C ARG A 404 -1.08 -16.34 -36.00
N TYR A 405 -0.21 -15.72 -35.22
CA TYR A 405 -0.55 -14.73 -34.21
C TYR A 405 0.18 -13.40 -34.47
N PRO A 406 -0.45 -12.23 -34.26
CA PRO A 406 -1.89 -12.06 -34.01
C PRO A 406 -2.72 -12.38 -35.26
N ASP A 407 -3.94 -12.86 -35.05
CA ASP A 407 -4.95 -13.00 -36.09
C ASP A 407 -5.53 -11.61 -36.43
N LEU A 408 -5.28 -11.15 -37.66
CA LEU A 408 -5.77 -9.87 -38.16
C LEU A 408 -6.93 -10.03 -39.14
N THR A 409 -7.58 -11.20 -39.16
CA THR A 409 -8.69 -11.49 -40.08
C THR A 409 -9.82 -10.49 -39.93
N GLU A 410 -10.24 -10.14 -38.72
CA GLU A 410 -11.28 -9.13 -38.49
C GLU A 410 -10.88 -7.76 -39.08
N ALA A 411 -9.65 -7.31 -38.82
CA ALA A 411 -9.16 -6.05 -39.35
C ALA A 411 -9.16 -6.05 -40.89
N PHE A 412 -8.77 -7.17 -41.50
CA PHE A 412 -8.75 -7.36 -42.94
C PHE A 412 -10.15 -7.33 -43.57
N GLU A 413 -11.11 -8.07 -43.00
CA GLU A 413 -12.50 -8.11 -43.48
C GLU A 413 -13.13 -6.72 -43.44
N MET A 414 -12.93 -6.01 -42.34
CA MET A 414 -13.43 -4.66 -42.15
C MET A 414 -12.75 -3.65 -43.09
N TRP A 415 -11.44 -3.76 -43.32
CA TRP A 415 -10.74 -2.94 -44.32
C TRP A 415 -11.27 -3.19 -45.74
N CYS A 416 -11.50 -4.45 -46.12
CA CYS A 416 -12.08 -4.80 -47.42
C CYS A 416 -13.48 -4.20 -47.61
N TYR A 417 -14.34 -4.34 -46.59
CA TYR A 417 -15.68 -3.76 -46.59
C TYR A 417 -15.65 -2.23 -46.72
N ARG A 418 -14.81 -1.56 -45.91
CA ARG A 418 -14.66 -0.10 -45.91
C ARG A 418 -14.12 0.42 -47.25
N SER A 419 -13.08 -0.23 -47.78
CA SER A 419 -12.47 0.12 -49.08
C SER A 419 -13.46 0.00 -50.22
N LYS A 420 -14.21 -1.11 -50.30
CA LYS A 420 -15.26 -1.31 -51.32
C LYS A 420 -16.36 -0.25 -51.23
N THR A 421 -16.75 0.11 -50.01
CA THR A 421 -17.79 1.13 -49.77
C THR A 421 -17.29 2.53 -50.14
N ALA A 422 -16.04 2.86 -49.81
CA ALA A 422 -15.41 4.13 -50.19
C ALA A 422 -15.34 4.31 -51.71
N ILE A 423 -14.91 3.28 -52.44
CA ILE A 423 -14.86 3.30 -53.92
C ILE A 423 -16.26 3.53 -54.52
N ARG A 424 -17.29 2.86 -53.99
CA ARG A 424 -18.68 3.07 -54.45
C ARG A 424 -19.17 4.50 -54.23
N ARG A 425 -18.80 5.13 -53.10
CA ARG A 425 -19.15 6.52 -52.80
C ARG A 425 -18.45 7.49 -53.75
N LEU A 426 -17.16 7.25 -54.04
CA LEU A 426 -16.40 8.04 -55.01
C LEU A 426 -17.02 7.95 -56.41
N ASN A 427 -17.29 6.74 -56.91
CA ASN A 427 -17.88 6.55 -58.23
C ASN A 427 -19.29 7.14 -58.34
N GLY A 428 -20.13 6.95 -57.31
CA GLY A 428 -21.48 7.53 -57.27
C GLY A 428 -21.51 9.07 -57.12
N ALA A 429 -20.43 9.69 -56.62
CA ALA A 429 -20.28 11.14 -56.56
C ALA A 429 -19.84 11.73 -57.92
N VAL A 430 -19.03 10.99 -58.68
CA VAL A 430 -18.62 11.35 -60.05
C VAL A 430 -19.81 11.32 -61.01
N ASP A 431 -20.69 10.32 -60.90
CA ASP A 431 -21.90 10.22 -61.73
C ASP A 431 -22.94 11.33 -61.46
N LYS A 432 -22.86 12.02 -60.32
CA LYS A 432 -23.80 13.08 -59.92
C LYS A 432 -23.29 14.51 -60.16
N GLY A 433 -22.15 14.69 -60.82
CA GLY A 433 -21.62 16.03 -61.17
C GLY A 433 -21.20 16.89 -59.96
N SER A 434 -21.17 16.33 -58.77
CA SER A 434 -20.62 16.97 -57.57
C SER A 434 -19.09 16.88 -57.62
N ASN A 435 -18.40 18.03 -57.48
CA ASN A 435 -16.93 18.10 -57.44
C ASN A 435 -16.37 16.98 -56.54
N PRO A 436 -15.44 16.15 -57.05
CA PRO A 436 -14.81 15.15 -56.21
C PRO A 436 -14.00 15.89 -55.15
N ILE A 437 -14.46 15.86 -53.91
CA ILE A 437 -13.60 16.17 -52.77
C ILE A 437 -12.53 15.10 -52.82
N SER A 438 -11.33 15.48 -53.26
CA SER A 438 -10.14 14.65 -53.14
C SER A 438 -9.99 14.27 -51.66
N LEU A 439 -10.27 13.00 -51.36
CA LEU A 439 -10.04 12.39 -50.05
C LEU A 439 -8.58 12.01 -49.90
#